data_AF-A0A6P9A6Z3-F1
#
_entry.id   AF-A0A6P9A6Z3-F1
#
_cell.length_a   1.000
_cell.length_b   1.000
_cell.length_c   1.000
_cell.angle_alpha   90.00
_cell.angle_beta   90.00
_cell.angle_gamma   90.00
#
_symmetry.space_group_name_H-M   'P 1'
#
loop_
_entity.id
_entity.type
_entity.pdbx_description
1 polymer ?
#
loop_
_entity_poly.entity_id
_entity_poly.type
_entity_poly.pdbx_seq_one_letter_code
_entity_poly.pdbx_strand_id
1 'polypeptide(L)'
;MRSSSSELLLDQQAELRKKKLLELAKPRRPVKVKRTWRQRVWFYATAVLALTAMSAGSSLLFLVPLYVDPAISTLTHHFVDVPVTCVTTRREDLTGIFNCTWSSCREGCTSDMYKCTHIYVSPPPPTPPEESNFTEEAVLLVNIKGCGYPPDVTCGNFSEAFGYEGASFPCYYSRVNRSVVLSHYARDDQVAVIVHYFAIPFVLTVVTAVILCVMHCRCEDDGTRRHHHHHHHHMGLPDNSDCSISTRVDMLAPSHADGPDGPEGAESTRPL
;
A
#
# COMPACT_ATOMS: atom_id res chain seq x y z
N MET A 1 17.01 -16.72 85.09
CA MET A 1 15.65 -16.48 84.53
C MET A 1 15.54 -15.02 84.07
N ARG A 2 15.97 -14.68 82.84
CA ARG A 2 15.84 -13.32 82.27
C ARG A 2 15.62 -13.32 80.74
N SER A 3 15.21 -14.46 80.18
CA SER A 3 15.04 -14.63 78.72
C SER A 3 13.61 -14.33 78.23
N SER A 4 12.60 -14.38 79.10
CA SER A 4 11.19 -14.40 78.67
C SER A 4 10.64 -13.03 78.23
N SER A 5 11.21 -11.91 78.69
CA SER A 5 10.69 -10.57 78.39
C SER A 5 11.18 -10.00 77.06
N SER A 6 12.40 -10.36 76.65
CA SER A 6 13.00 -9.85 75.40
C SER A 6 12.48 -10.61 74.17
N GLU A 7 12.24 -11.92 74.32
CA GLU A 7 11.64 -12.78 73.29
C GLU A 7 10.21 -12.34 72.96
N LEU A 8 9.41 -12.00 73.98
CA LEU A 8 8.03 -11.55 73.81
C LEU A 8 7.91 -10.23 73.01
N LEU A 9 8.85 -9.30 73.21
CA LEU A 9 8.88 -8.04 72.47
C LEU A 9 9.36 -8.21 71.02
N LEU A 10 10.33 -9.09 70.79
CA LEU A 10 10.79 -9.46 69.46
C LEU A 10 9.67 -10.12 68.64
N ASP A 11 8.89 -11.01 69.27
CA ASP A 11 7.72 -11.64 68.65
C ASP A 11 6.63 -10.62 68.29
N GLN A 12 6.34 -9.70 69.22
CA GLN A 12 5.34 -8.66 69.00
C GLN A 12 5.73 -7.71 67.85
N GLN A 13 7.03 -7.43 67.69
CA GLN A 13 7.56 -6.57 66.65
C GLN A 13 7.67 -7.28 65.29
N ALA A 14 7.95 -8.60 65.29
CA ALA A 14 7.93 -9.44 64.11
C ALA A 14 6.50 -9.61 63.54
N GLU A 15 5.51 -9.80 64.41
CA GLU A 15 4.10 -9.85 64.02
C GLU A 15 3.63 -8.55 63.36
N LEU A 16 4.02 -7.40 63.91
CA LEU A 16 3.63 -6.10 63.37
C LEU A 16 4.24 -5.86 61.98
N ARG A 17 5.49 -6.29 61.76
CA ARG A 17 6.15 -6.24 60.45
C ARG A 17 5.49 -7.16 59.44
N LYS A 18 5.12 -8.38 59.84
CA LYS A 18 4.41 -9.33 58.99
C LYS A 18 3.05 -8.78 58.54
N LYS A 19 2.31 -8.12 59.44
CA LYS A 19 1.03 -7.45 59.12
C LYS A 19 1.20 -6.31 58.12
N LYS A 20 2.24 -5.47 58.27
CA LYS A 20 2.54 -4.40 57.31
C LYS A 20 2.98 -4.93 55.94
N LEU A 21 3.76 -6.00 55.91
CA LEU A 21 4.16 -6.66 54.66
C LEU A 21 2.95 -7.28 53.94
N LEU A 22 2.01 -7.89 54.67
CA LEU A 22 0.75 -8.41 54.12
C LEU A 22 -0.17 -7.30 53.58
N GLU A 23 -0.23 -6.16 54.26
CA GLU A 23 -0.97 -4.97 53.78
C GLU A 23 -0.36 -4.37 52.51
N LEU A 24 0.98 -4.32 52.43
CA LEU A 24 1.71 -3.85 51.24
C LEU A 24 1.63 -4.84 50.07
N ALA A 25 1.65 -6.13 50.38
CA ALA A 25 1.51 -7.21 49.40
C ALA A 25 0.07 -7.41 48.91
N LYS A 26 -0.91 -6.70 49.48
CA LYS A 26 -2.29 -6.74 49.01
C LYS A 26 -2.36 -6.17 47.60
N PRO A 27 -2.60 -7.00 46.56
CA PRO A 27 -2.59 -6.51 45.20
C PRO A 27 -3.75 -5.52 45.05
N ARG A 28 -3.42 -4.27 44.67
CA ARG A 28 -4.44 -3.31 44.26
C ARG A 28 -5.11 -3.90 43.03
N ARG A 29 -6.37 -4.30 43.18
CA ARG A 29 -7.17 -4.81 42.06
C ARG A 29 -7.15 -3.73 40.97
N PRO A 30 -6.78 -4.05 39.72
CA PRO A 30 -6.75 -3.06 38.66
C PRO A 30 -8.14 -2.46 38.52
N VAL A 31 -8.25 -1.16 38.76
CA VAL A 31 -9.50 -0.43 38.56
C VAL A 31 -9.82 -0.52 37.07
N LYS A 32 -10.90 -1.22 36.72
CA LYS A 32 -11.37 -1.28 35.32
C LYS A 32 -11.84 0.12 34.93
N VAL A 33 -10.97 0.92 34.33
CA VAL A 33 -11.31 2.23 33.78
C VAL A 33 -12.37 2.03 32.70
N LYS A 34 -13.62 2.39 33.01
CA LYS A 34 -14.71 2.33 32.04
C LYS A 34 -14.47 3.44 31.01
N ARG A 35 -13.98 3.09 29.82
CA ARG A 35 -13.86 4.04 28.70
C ARG A 35 -15.20 4.75 28.47
N THR A 36 -15.18 6.08 28.45
CA THR A 36 -16.37 6.87 28.15
C THR A 36 -16.81 6.61 26.71
N TRP A 37 -18.10 6.83 26.41
CA TRP A 37 -18.65 6.61 25.07
C TRP A 37 -17.85 7.40 23.99
N ARG A 38 -17.43 8.63 24.32
CA ARG A 38 -16.59 9.47 23.47
C ARG A 38 -15.22 8.85 23.16
N GLN A 39 -14.57 8.21 24.14
CA GLN A 39 -13.29 7.53 23.94
C GLN A 39 -13.43 6.28 23.07
N ARG A 40 -14.56 5.56 23.17
CA ARG A 40 -14.85 4.43 22.29
C ARG A 40 -15.04 4.89 20.86
N VAL A 41 -15.87 5.92 20.64
CA VAL A 41 -16.08 6.51 19.32
C VAL A 41 -14.76 7.00 18.71
N TRP A 42 -13.92 7.70 19.49
CA TRP A 42 -12.59 8.12 19.04
C TRP A 42 -11.68 6.95 18.67
N PHE A 43 -11.61 5.92 19.50
CA PHE A 43 -10.78 4.74 19.22
C PHE A 43 -11.21 4.02 17.95
N TYR A 44 -12.52 3.78 17.77
CA TYR A 44 -13.03 3.15 16.55
C TYR A 44 -12.86 4.05 15.33
N ALA A 45 -13.06 5.36 15.45
CA ALA A 45 -12.85 6.31 14.35
C ALA A 45 -11.40 6.32 13.89
N THR A 46 -10.43 6.44 14.81
CA THR A 46 -9.00 6.37 14.47
C THR A 46 -8.64 5.05 13.81
N ALA A 47 -9.13 3.92 14.34
CA ALA A 47 -8.86 2.61 13.77
C ALA A 47 -9.41 2.46 12.35
N VAL A 48 -10.66 2.87 12.11
CA VAL A 48 -11.28 2.82 10.77
C VAL A 48 -10.54 3.74 9.80
N LEU A 49 -10.27 4.99 10.18
CA LEU A 49 -9.55 5.94 9.33
C LEU A 49 -8.14 5.45 8.98
N ALA A 50 -7.42 4.86 9.94
CA ALA A 50 -6.09 4.30 9.71
C ALA A 50 -6.15 3.09 8.75
N LEU A 51 -7.11 2.18 8.93
CA LEU A 51 -7.30 1.05 8.02
C LEU A 51 -7.69 1.51 6.60
N THR A 52 -8.56 2.52 6.48
CA THR A 52 -8.92 3.13 5.19
C THR A 52 -7.72 3.79 4.53
N ALA A 53 -6.91 4.55 5.28
CA ALA A 53 -5.70 5.18 4.75
C ALA A 53 -4.67 4.16 4.26
N MET A 54 -4.40 3.12 5.05
CA MET A 54 -3.46 2.05 4.68
C MET A 54 -3.95 1.28 3.45
N SER A 55 -5.21 0.86 3.41
CA SER A 55 -5.77 0.11 2.28
C SER A 55 -5.80 0.95 1.00
N ALA A 56 -6.28 2.19 1.05
CA ALA A 56 -6.29 3.08 -0.11
C ALA A 56 -4.87 3.41 -0.60
N GLY A 57 -3.92 3.58 0.32
CA GLY A 57 -2.50 3.77 -0.01
C GLY A 57 -1.90 2.53 -0.69
N SER A 58 -2.16 1.33 -0.17
CA SER A 58 -1.74 0.08 -0.79
C SER A 58 -2.35 -0.12 -2.17
N SER A 59 -3.64 0.20 -2.36
CA SER A 59 -4.31 0.10 -3.66
C SER A 59 -3.66 0.98 -4.71
N LEU A 60 -3.24 2.21 -4.37
CA LEU A 60 -2.55 3.10 -5.31
C LEU A 60 -1.25 2.49 -5.87
N LEU A 61 -0.50 1.74 -5.06
CA LEU A 61 0.75 1.11 -5.50
C LEU A 61 0.54 0.08 -6.62
N PHE A 62 -0.64 -0.57 -6.66
CA PHE A 62 -0.99 -1.53 -7.70
C PHE A 62 -1.77 -0.90 -8.85
N LEU A 63 -2.71 0.00 -8.55
CA LEU A 63 -3.55 0.64 -9.56
C LEU A 63 -2.77 1.57 -10.48
N VAL A 64 -1.74 2.26 -9.95
CA VAL A 64 -0.94 3.20 -10.75
C VAL A 64 -0.20 2.50 -11.90
N PRO A 65 0.66 1.50 -11.66
CA PRO A 65 1.35 0.81 -12.76
C PRO A 65 0.42 0.04 -13.70
N LEU A 66 -0.72 -0.48 -13.19
CA LEU A 66 -1.63 -1.32 -13.97
C LEU A 66 -2.59 -0.52 -14.86
N TYR A 67 -3.14 0.59 -14.37
CA TYR A 67 -4.21 1.33 -15.06
C TYR A 67 -3.84 2.76 -15.41
N VAL A 68 -3.14 3.45 -14.51
CA VAL A 68 -2.84 4.88 -14.67
C VAL A 68 -1.69 5.09 -15.66
N ASP A 69 -0.62 4.32 -15.55
CA ASP A 69 0.54 4.42 -16.45
C ASP A 69 0.16 4.16 -17.92
N PRO A 70 -0.62 3.11 -18.27
CA PRO A 70 -1.12 2.93 -19.63
C PRO A 70 -2.03 4.08 -20.10
N ALA A 71 -2.91 4.59 -19.24
CA ALA A 71 -3.85 5.66 -19.60
C ALA A 71 -3.12 6.99 -19.85
N ILE A 72 -2.16 7.36 -18.99
CA ILE A 72 -1.34 8.56 -19.17
C ILE A 72 -0.51 8.43 -20.45
N SER A 73 0.15 7.30 -20.66
CA SER A 73 0.95 7.06 -21.87
C SER A 73 0.08 7.23 -23.12
N THR A 74 -1.13 6.66 -23.14
CA THR A 74 -2.08 6.82 -24.25
C THR A 74 -2.43 8.29 -24.50
N LEU A 75 -2.70 9.08 -23.46
CA LEU A 75 -3.02 10.52 -23.60
C LEU A 75 -1.83 11.35 -24.11
N THR A 76 -0.60 11.03 -23.67
CA THR A 76 0.62 11.73 -24.12
C THR A 76 0.96 11.48 -25.58
N HIS A 77 0.51 10.36 -26.15
CA HIS A 77 0.71 10.07 -27.57
C HIS A 77 -0.22 10.88 -28.51
N HIS A 78 -1.12 11.73 -27.98
CA HIS A 78 -1.95 12.64 -28.78
C HIS A 78 -2.66 11.95 -29.96
N PHE A 79 -3.41 10.89 -29.68
CA PHE A 79 -4.27 10.26 -30.67
C PHE A 79 -5.38 11.22 -31.12
N VAL A 80 -5.72 11.15 -32.40
CA VAL A 80 -6.84 11.90 -32.98
C VAL A 80 -8.13 11.20 -32.59
N ASP A 81 -9.13 11.92 -32.06
CA ASP A 81 -10.41 11.33 -31.64
C ASP A 81 -11.34 10.98 -32.84
N VAL A 82 -10.99 11.42 -34.05
CA VAL A 82 -11.72 11.10 -35.28
C VAL A 82 -11.08 9.88 -35.95
N PRO A 83 -11.82 8.77 -36.14
CA PRO A 83 -11.27 7.57 -36.75
C PRO A 83 -10.99 7.77 -38.24
N VAL A 84 -9.96 7.08 -38.72
CA VAL A 84 -9.67 6.93 -40.15
C VAL A 84 -9.77 5.46 -40.55
N THR A 85 -9.84 5.16 -41.84
CA THR A 85 -9.91 3.77 -42.31
C THR A 85 -8.51 3.22 -42.53
N CYS A 86 -8.08 2.29 -41.66
CA CYS A 86 -6.84 1.53 -41.87
C CYS A 86 -7.13 0.25 -42.66
N VAL A 87 -6.13 -0.20 -43.43
CA VAL A 87 -6.18 -1.50 -44.12
C VAL A 87 -5.04 -2.41 -43.63
N THR A 88 -5.34 -3.62 -43.19
CA THR A 88 -4.32 -4.60 -42.80
C THR A 88 -3.50 -5.03 -44.00
N THR A 89 -2.18 -4.85 -43.93
CA THR A 89 -1.23 -5.23 -44.97
C THR A 89 -0.76 -6.67 -44.80
N ARG A 90 -0.40 -7.05 -43.57
CA ARG A 90 0.01 -8.42 -43.21
C ARG A 90 -0.16 -8.71 -41.73
N ARG A 91 -0.18 -10.01 -41.41
CA ARG A 91 -0.10 -10.54 -40.05
C ARG A 91 1.04 -11.53 -39.93
N GLU A 92 1.83 -11.41 -38.87
CA GLU A 92 2.90 -12.34 -38.52
C GLU A 92 2.65 -12.88 -37.11
N ASP A 93 2.64 -14.20 -36.96
CA ASP A 93 2.58 -14.86 -35.66
C ASP A 93 3.97 -15.40 -35.31
N LEU A 94 4.60 -14.81 -34.31
CA LEU A 94 5.95 -15.14 -33.89
C LEU A 94 5.96 -15.85 -32.55
N THR A 95 7.03 -16.62 -32.31
CA THR A 95 7.28 -17.28 -31.03
C THR A 95 8.72 -17.09 -30.59
N GLY A 96 8.93 -17.04 -29.27
CA GLY A 96 10.22 -16.86 -28.62
C GLY A 96 10.43 -15.46 -28.03
N ILE A 97 11.21 -15.40 -26.95
CA ILE A 97 11.44 -14.18 -26.16
C ILE A 97 12.08 -13.07 -27.02
N PHE A 98 13.04 -13.42 -27.89
CA PHE A 98 13.79 -12.43 -28.67
C PHE A 98 13.04 -11.88 -29.89
N ASN A 99 12.06 -12.62 -30.40
CA ASN A 99 11.27 -12.21 -31.56
C ASN A 99 10.04 -11.38 -31.15
N CYS A 100 9.61 -11.50 -29.89
CA CYS A 100 8.42 -10.84 -29.36
C CYS A 100 8.76 -9.60 -28.51
N THR A 101 9.34 -8.59 -29.15
CA THR A 101 9.58 -7.29 -28.49
C THR A 101 8.28 -6.49 -28.28
N TRP A 102 7.27 -6.73 -29.11
CA TRP A 102 5.93 -6.15 -29.02
C TRP A 102 4.87 -7.17 -29.45
N SER A 103 3.60 -6.84 -29.27
CA SER A 103 2.47 -7.60 -29.81
C SER A 103 1.28 -6.68 -29.99
N SER A 104 0.47 -6.93 -31.02
CA SER A 104 -0.76 -6.19 -31.30
C SER A 104 -1.78 -6.40 -30.18
N CYS A 105 -1.83 -7.63 -29.64
CA CYS A 105 -2.61 -8.00 -28.47
C CYS A 105 -1.90 -9.12 -27.70
N ARG A 106 -1.85 -9.02 -26.37
CA ARG A 106 -1.47 -10.08 -25.44
C ARG A 106 -2.42 -10.11 -24.25
N GLU A 107 -2.64 -11.28 -23.68
CA GLU A 107 -3.47 -11.40 -22.48
C GLU A 107 -2.65 -11.01 -21.25
N GLY A 108 -3.06 -9.93 -20.59
CA GLY A 108 -2.36 -9.37 -19.44
C GLY A 108 -1.15 -8.49 -19.77
N CYS A 109 -0.97 -7.41 -19.01
CA CYS A 109 0.15 -6.48 -19.19
C CYS A 109 1.42 -6.91 -18.43
N THR A 110 1.27 -7.80 -17.43
CA THR A 110 2.37 -8.31 -16.59
C THR A 110 2.76 -9.75 -16.93
N SER A 111 2.16 -10.33 -17.97
CA SER A 111 2.47 -11.69 -18.42
C SER A 111 3.71 -11.70 -19.30
N ASP A 112 4.51 -12.77 -19.18
CA ASP A 112 5.64 -13.01 -20.07
C ASP A 112 5.14 -13.34 -21.48
N MET A 113 5.80 -12.74 -22.47
CA MET A 113 5.40 -12.89 -23.88
C MET A 113 6.31 -13.86 -24.63
N TYR A 114 5.80 -15.07 -24.86
CA TYR A 114 6.47 -16.11 -25.66
C TYR A 114 5.84 -16.33 -27.04
N LYS A 115 4.61 -15.86 -27.23
CA LYS A 115 3.88 -15.89 -28.51
C LYS A 115 3.30 -14.50 -28.72
N CYS A 116 3.52 -13.91 -29.89
CA CYS A 116 3.07 -12.56 -30.21
C CYS A 116 2.51 -12.53 -31.64
N THR A 117 1.52 -11.66 -31.84
CA THR A 117 0.91 -11.44 -33.15
C THR A 117 1.20 -10.01 -33.56
N HIS A 118 1.91 -9.84 -34.67
CA HIS A 118 2.20 -8.54 -35.27
C HIS A 118 1.22 -8.29 -36.41
N ILE A 119 0.43 -7.23 -36.30
CA ILE A 119 -0.52 -6.81 -37.32
C ILE A 119 -0.04 -5.48 -37.84
N TYR A 120 0.27 -5.44 -39.14
CA TYR A 120 0.70 -4.24 -39.83
C TYR A 120 -0.46 -3.71 -40.66
N VAL A 121 -0.62 -2.40 -40.65
CA VAL A 121 -1.71 -1.72 -41.33
C VAL A 121 -1.21 -0.49 -42.07
N SER A 122 -1.84 -0.17 -43.19
CA SER A 122 -1.62 1.07 -43.92
C SER A 122 -2.72 2.07 -43.56
N PRO A 123 -2.38 3.20 -42.92
CA PRO A 123 -3.30 4.32 -42.77
C PRO A 123 -3.51 5.02 -44.14
N PRO A 124 -4.60 5.80 -44.30
CA PRO A 124 -4.82 6.54 -45.53
C PRO A 124 -3.75 7.63 -45.70
N PRO A 125 -3.43 8.02 -46.95
CA PRO A 125 -2.46 9.08 -47.20
C PRO A 125 -2.94 10.39 -46.56
N PRO A 126 -2.04 11.19 -45.96
CA PRO A 126 -2.42 12.47 -45.40
C PRO A 126 -2.87 13.42 -46.51
N THR A 127 -3.81 14.29 -46.15
CA THR A 127 -4.32 15.36 -47.00
C THR A 127 -3.89 16.70 -46.42
N PRO A 128 -3.18 17.58 -47.17
CA PRO A 128 -2.76 17.42 -48.56
C PRO A 128 -1.67 16.34 -48.73
N PRO A 129 -1.58 15.70 -49.91
CA PRO A 129 -0.56 14.70 -50.18
C PRO A 129 0.82 15.35 -50.13
N GLU A 130 1.55 15.18 -49.02
CA GLU A 130 2.96 15.55 -48.96
C GLU A 130 3.79 14.58 -49.80
N GLU A 131 4.80 15.06 -50.50
CA GLU A 131 5.60 14.30 -51.47
C GLU A 131 6.56 13.28 -50.83
N SER A 132 6.38 12.95 -49.55
CA SER A 132 7.18 11.96 -48.82
C SER A 132 6.57 10.57 -49.00
N ASN A 133 7.34 9.63 -49.55
CA ASN A 133 7.03 8.19 -49.67
C ASN A 133 6.09 7.65 -48.58
N PHE A 134 4.78 7.57 -48.87
CA PHE A 134 3.75 7.05 -47.97
C PHE A 134 3.71 5.52 -47.93
N THR A 135 4.83 4.92 -47.57
CA THR A 135 4.95 3.47 -47.35
C THR A 135 5.38 3.16 -45.93
N GLU A 136 5.06 4.01 -44.96
CA GLU A 136 5.22 3.67 -43.55
C GLU A 136 4.01 2.85 -43.11
N GLU A 137 4.16 1.54 -43.21
CA GLU A 137 3.27 0.61 -42.51
C GLU A 137 3.30 0.91 -41.01
N ALA A 138 2.12 1.01 -40.40
CA ALA A 138 1.96 1.21 -38.98
C ALA A 138 1.67 -0.12 -38.28
N VAL A 139 2.04 -0.20 -37.00
CA VAL A 139 1.66 -1.33 -36.14
C VAL A 139 0.29 -1.05 -35.53
N LEU A 140 -0.61 -2.03 -35.65
CA LEU A 140 -1.90 -2.00 -34.97
C LEU A 140 -1.75 -2.54 -33.56
N LEU A 141 -2.24 -1.80 -32.58
CA LEU A 141 -2.31 -2.24 -31.19
C LEU A 141 -3.74 -2.16 -30.68
N VAL A 142 -4.08 -3.07 -29.75
CA VAL A 142 -5.34 -2.99 -29.01
C VAL A 142 -5.37 -1.81 -28.03
N ASN A 143 -4.22 -1.46 -27.46
CA ASN A 143 -3.95 -0.24 -26.69
C ASN A 143 -2.45 0.09 -26.77
N ILE A 144 -2.00 1.21 -26.20
CA ILE A 144 -0.58 1.61 -26.30
C ILE A 144 0.42 0.58 -25.73
N LYS A 145 -0.04 -0.32 -24.84
CA LYS A 145 0.78 -1.39 -24.26
C LYS A 145 0.60 -2.75 -24.98
N GLY A 146 -0.33 -2.84 -25.93
CA GLY A 146 -0.66 -4.06 -26.65
C GLY A 146 -1.26 -5.17 -25.78
N CYS A 147 -1.85 -4.88 -24.61
CA CYS A 147 -2.40 -5.91 -23.71
C CYS A 147 -3.92 -5.79 -23.51
N GLY A 148 -4.63 -6.92 -23.42
CA GLY A 148 -6.06 -7.00 -23.19
C GLY A 148 -6.42 -7.88 -21.99
N TYR A 149 -7.61 -7.67 -21.43
CA TYR A 149 -8.20 -8.48 -20.37
C TYR A 149 -9.65 -8.85 -20.73
N PRO A 150 -10.05 -10.12 -20.63
CA PRO A 150 -11.45 -10.52 -20.78
C PRO A 150 -12.34 -9.94 -19.65
N PRO A 151 -13.62 -9.62 -19.92
CA PRO A 151 -14.36 -9.85 -21.17
C PRO A 151 -14.19 -8.73 -22.23
N ASP A 152 -13.61 -7.59 -21.85
CA ASP A 152 -13.55 -6.40 -22.71
C ASP A 152 -12.69 -6.61 -23.96
N VAL A 153 -11.57 -7.33 -23.80
CA VAL A 153 -10.64 -7.61 -24.90
C VAL A 153 -10.20 -9.07 -24.83
N THR A 154 -10.49 -9.82 -25.90
CA THR A 154 -9.97 -11.17 -26.13
C THR A 154 -9.03 -11.16 -27.34
N CYS A 155 -7.78 -11.57 -27.14
CA CYS A 155 -6.78 -11.46 -28.20
C CYS A 155 -7.02 -12.41 -29.38
N GLY A 156 -7.68 -13.55 -29.15
CA GLY A 156 -8.12 -14.43 -30.24
C GLY A 156 -9.06 -13.71 -31.21
N ASN A 157 -10.14 -13.12 -30.68
CA ASN A 157 -11.11 -12.39 -31.49
C ASN A 157 -10.50 -11.14 -32.15
N PHE A 158 -9.61 -10.45 -31.43
CA PHE A 158 -8.90 -9.30 -31.97
C PHE A 158 -8.07 -9.66 -33.21
N SER A 159 -7.23 -10.70 -33.09
CA SER A 159 -6.37 -11.15 -34.19
C SER A 159 -7.16 -11.73 -35.36
N GLU A 160 -8.34 -12.30 -35.12
CA GLU A 160 -9.25 -12.78 -36.17
C GLU A 160 -9.97 -11.61 -36.87
N ALA A 161 -10.44 -10.62 -36.10
CA ALA A 161 -11.18 -9.47 -36.64
C ALA A 161 -10.31 -8.44 -37.37
N PHE A 162 -9.04 -8.29 -37.00
CA PHE A 162 -8.16 -7.28 -37.57
C PHE A 162 -6.96 -7.86 -38.32
N GLY A 163 -6.64 -9.14 -38.14
CA GLY A 163 -5.42 -9.75 -38.67
C GLY A 163 -5.54 -10.36 -40.06
N TYR A 164 -6.69 -10.28 -40.73
CA TYR A 164 -6.83 -10.76 -42.11
C TYR A 164 -6.30 -9.72 -43.11
N GLU A 165 -5.54 -10.16 -44.11
CA GLU A 165 -5.01 -9.26 -45.14
C GLU A 165 -6.15 -8.59 -45.93
N GLY A 166 -6.06 -7.26 -46.09
CA GLY A 166 -7.12 -6.46 -46.69
C GLY A 166 -8.26 -6.08 -45.73
N ALA A 167 -8.17 -6.40 -44.43
CA ALA A 167 -9.13 -5.94 -43.44
C ALA A 167 -9.21 -4.43 -43.38
N SER A 168 -10.42 -3.87 -43.53
CA SER A 168 -10.65 -2.43 -43.40
C SER A 168 -11.50 -2.15 -42.17
N PHE A 169 -11.03 -1.23 -41.32
CA PHE A 169 -11.69 -0.89 -40.06
C PHE A 169 -11.31 0.52 -39.59
N PRO A 170 -12.14 1.15 -38.75
CA PRO A 170 -11.80 2.42 -38.13
C PRO A 170 -10.62 2.26 -37.18
N CYS A 171 -9.62 3.13 -37.31
CA CYS A 171 -8.42 3.16 -36.48
C CYS A 171 -8.09 4.61 -36.09
N TYR A 172 -7.31 4.76 -35.02
CA TYR A 172 -6.90 6.04 -34.47
C TYR A 172 -5.38 6.13 -34.50
N TYR A 173 -4.84 7.14 -35.20
CA TYR A 173 -3.40 7.35 -35.31
C TYR A 173 -2.93 8.46 -34.36
N SER A 174 -1.67 8.39 -33.96
CA SER A 174 -1.04 9.45 -33.17
C SER A 174 -0.60 10.62 -34.06
N ARG A 175 -0.83 11.85 -33.62
CA ARG A 175 -0.32 13.06 -34.31
C ARG A 175 1.19 13.19 -34.23
N VAL A 176 1.82 12.56 -33.24
CA VAL A 176 3.26 12.64 -32.98
C VAL A 176 4.00 11.51 -33.68
N ASN A 177 3.43 10.30 -33.68
CA ASN A 177 4.04 9.15 -34.32
C ASN A 177 3.02 8.34 -35.12
N ARG A 178 3.13 8.37 -36.45
CA ARG A 178 2.22 7.66 -37.35
C ARG A 178 2.52 6.15 -37.48
N SER A 179 3.63 5.67 -36.93
CA SER A 179 3.96 4.24 -36.97
C SER A 179 3.12 3.38 -36.04
N VAL A 180 2.25 3.97 -35.22
CA VAL A 180 1.40 3.27 -34.25
C VAL A 180 -0.05 3.71 -34.41
N VAL A 181 -0.95 2.74 -34.51
CA VAL A 181 -2.40 2.99 -34.54
C VAL A 181 -3.16 2.10 -33.56
N LEU A 182 -4.29 2.61 -33.10
CA LEU A 182 -5.17 1.93 -32.16
C LEU A 182 -6.48 1.54 -32.84
N SER A 183 -6.98 0.34 -32.54
CA SER A 183 -8.30 -0.12 -33.00
C SER A 183 -9.46 0.64 -32.33
N HIS A 184 -9.33 0.94 -31.04
CA HIS A 184 -10.31 1.66 -30.26
C HIS A 184 -9.61 2.69 -29.39
N TYR A 185 -10.02 3.96 -29.52
CA TYR A 185 -9.55 5.05 -28.68
C TYR A 185 -10.74 5.92 -28.28
N ALA A 186 -10.96 6.03 -26.98
CA ALA A 186 -11.93 6.94 -26.40
C ALA A 186 -11.21 7.72 -25.29
N ARG A 187 -10.99 9.02 -25.54
CA ARG A 187 -10.32 9.91 -24.59
C ARG A 187 -11.03 9.98 -23.25
N ASP A 188 -12.36 10.03 -23.26
CA ASP A 188 -13.18 10.16 -22.05
C ASP A 188 -13.03 8.94 -21.12
N ASP A 189 -12.93 7.73 -21.69
CA ASP A 189 -12.70 6.50 -20.93
C ASP A 189 -11.34 6.53 -20.23
N GLN A 190 -10.29 6.97 -20.93
CA GLN A 190 -8.95 7.07 -20.34
C GLN A 190 -8.91 8.10 -19.21
N VAL A 191 -9.63 9.22 -19.35
CA VAL A 191 -9.75 10.22 -18.29
C VAL A 191 -10.55 9.66 -17.11
N ALA A 192 -11.64 8.94 -17.36
CA ALA A 192 -12.44 8.32 -16.31
C ALA A 192 -11.64 7.29 -15.51
N VAL A 193 -10.81 6.48 -16.16
CA VAL A 193 -9.87 5.54 -15.52
C VAL A 193 -8.90 6.29 -14.59
N ILE A 194 -8.28 7.38 -15.05
CA ILE A 194 -7.37 8.19 -14.22
C ILE A 194 -8.12 8.77 -13.01
N VAL A 195 -9.32 9.32 -13.21
CA VAL A 195 -10.10 9.90 -12.11
C VAL A 195 -10.47 8.82 -11.07
N HIS A 196 -10.99 7.68 -11.51
CA HIS A 196 -11.48 6.65 -10.60
C HIS A 196 -10.36 5.89 -9.87
N TYR A 197 -9.27 5.57 -10.56
CA TYR A 197 -8.22 4.71 -10.00
C TYR A 197 -7.04 5.47 -9.39
N PHE A 198 -6.84 6.74 -9.74
CA PHE A 198 -5.80 7.59 -9.15
C PHE A 198 -6.39 8.68 -8.27
N ALA A 199 -7.23 9.56 -8.84
CA ALA A 199 -7.65 10.76 -8.12
C ALA A 199 -8.51 10.43 -6.88
N ILE A 200 -9.48 9.51 -7.00
CA ILE A 200 -10.35 9.15 -5.87
C ILE A 200 -9.55 8.51 -4.71
N PRO A 201 -8.76 7.43 -4.91
CA PRO A 201 -8.00 6.84 -3.81
C PRO A 201 -6.95 7.80 -3.25
N PHE A 202 -6.33 8.64 -4.09
CA PHE A 202 -5.38 9.66 -3.64
C PHE A 202 -6.03 10.74 -2.77
N VAL A 203 -7.19 11.27 -3.15
CA VAL A 203 -7.90 12.24 -2.32
C VAL A 203 -8.35 11.59 -1.01
N LEU A 204 -8.83 10.34 -1.04
CA LEU A 204 -9.20 9.61 0.17
C LEU A 204 -8.02 9.40 1.12
N THR A 205 -6.84 9.01 0.62
CA THR A 205 -5.64 8.87 1.46
C THR A 205 -5.20 10.20 2.06
N VAL A 206 -5.18 11.28 1.27
CA VAL A 206 -4.80 12.62 1.75
C VAL A 206 -5.79 13.12 2.79
N VAL A 207 -7.10 13.04 2.53
CA VAL A 207 -8.13 13.50 3.47
C VAL A 207 -8.09 12.70 4.77
N THR A 208 -8.02 11.37 4.70
CA THR A 208 -7.93 10.53 5.91
C THR A 208 -6.65 10.78 6.70
N ALA A 209 -5.52 10.98 6.02
CA ALA A 209 -4.26 11.36 6.67
C ALA A 209 -4.36 12.73 7.36
N VAL A 210 -4.91 13.75 6.70
CA VAL A 210 -5.13 15.08 7.30
C VAL A 210 -6.05 15.01 8.51
N ILE A 211 -7.14 14.23 8.45
CA ILE A 211 -8.05 14.05 9.58
C ILE A 211 -7.31 13.39 10.76
N LEU A 212 -6.54 12.33 10.51
CA LEU A 212 -5.73 11.67 11.54
C LEU A 212 -4.69 12.63 12.13
N CYS A 213 -4.01 13.41 11.29
CA CYS A 213 -3.09 14.45 11.74
C CYS A 213 -3.80 15.47 12.63
N VAL A 214 -4.94 16.04 12.23
CA VAL A 214 -5.66 17.03 13.06
C VAL A 214 -6.18 16.41 14.36
N MET A 215 -6.66 15.17 14.31
CA MET A 215 -7.13 14.43 15.48
C MET A 215 -6.00 14.19 16.50
N HIS A 216 -4.80 13.86 16.03
CA HIS A 216 -3.68 13.49 16.90
C HIS A 216 -2.72 14.65 17.22
N CYS A 217 -2.49 15.60 16.31
CA CYS A 217 -1.68 16.80 16.56
C CYS A 217 -2.34 17.74 17.57
N ARG A 218 -3.68 17.78 17.66
CA ARG A 218 -4.39 18.52 18.73
C ARG A 218 -4.26 17.90 20.13
N CYS A 219 -3.62 16.73 20.25
CA CYS A 219 -3.27 16.16 21.55
C CYS A 219 -1.87 16.54 22.03
N GLU A 220 -0.96 17.02 21.18
CA GLU A 220 0.39 17.42 21.62
C GLU A 220 0.41 18.80 22.31
N ASP A 221 -0.51 19.71 21.96
CA ASP A 221 -0.56 21.07 22.55
C ASP A 221 -1.04 21.12 24.02
N ASP A 222 -1.60 20.03 24.56
CA ASP A 222 -2.08 19.97 25.95
C ASP A 222 -1.05 19.31 26.91
N GLY A 223 0.05 18.77 26.39
CA GLY A 223 1.08 18.06 27.16
C GLY A 223 2.22 18.94 27.68
N THR A 224 2.47 20.11 27.06
CA THR A 224 3.66 20.94 27.36
C THR A 224 3.38 22.16 28.23
N ARG A 225 2.12 22.53 28.52
CA ARG A 225 1.80 23.67 29.39
C ARG A 225 1.59 23.35 30.88
N ARG A 226 1.57 22.08 31.28
CA ARG A 226 1.35 21.72 32.70
C ARG A 226 2.63 21.53 33.53
N HIS A 227 3.81 21.53 32.92
CA HIS A 227 5.05 21.26 33.67
C HIS A 227 5.75 22.47 34.28
N HIS A 228 5.31 23.71 34.04
CA HIS A 228 6.05 24.89 34.51
C HIS A 228 5.48 25.64 35.73
N HIS A 229 4.33 25.23 36.30
CA HIS A 229 3.70 26.01 37.39
C HIS A 229 3.52 25.33 38.75
N HIS A 230 4.05 24.12 38.98
CA HIS A 230 3.97 23.48 40.30
C HIS A 230 5.33 22.98 40.82
N HIS A 231 6.28 23.90 40.94
CA HIS A 231 7.36 23.77 41.92
C HIS A 231 6.94 24.53 43.18
N HIS A 232 6.10 23.90 44.02
CA HIS A 232 6.09 24.01 45.48
C HIS A 232 4.85 23.32 46.07
N HIS A 233 5.12 22.42 47.01
CA HIS A 233 4.23 21.77 47.98
C HIS A 233 3.45 20.49 47.60
N HIS A 234 3.77 19.46 48.40
CA HIS A 234 3.05 18.23 48.73
C HIS A 234 3.29 16.96 47.89
N MET A 235 3.99 16.04 48.55
CA MET A 235 4.33 14.67 48.18
C MET A 235 3.16 13.74 48.50
N GLY A 236 2.58 13.09 47.49
CA GLY A 236 1.58 12.03 47.66
C GLY A 236 0.82 11.65 46.38
N LEU A 237 1.14 10.45 45.86
CA LEU A 237 0.49 9.67 44.77
C LEU A 237 0.71 10.14 43.31
N PRO A 238 1.21 9.27 42.41
CA PRO A 238 1.01 9.44 40.98
C PRO A 238 -0.33 8.83 40.56
N ASP A 239 -1.17 9.65 39.92
CA ASP A 239 -2.33 9.23 39.14
C ASP A 239 -1.87 9.02 37.69
N ASN A 240 -1.72 7.77 37.26
CA ASN A 240 -1.31 7.42 35.91
C ASN A 240 -2.48 7.62 34.93
N SER A 241 -2.55 8.80 34.34
CA SER A 241 -3.30 9.05 33.12
C SER A 241 -2.40 8.86 31.90
N ASP A 242 -2.11 7.60 31.57
CA ASP A 242 -1.38 7.24 30.36
C ASP A 242 -2.38 6.89 29.25
N CYS A 243 -2.63 7.83 28.32
CA CYS A 243 -3.26 7.55 27.03
C CYS A 243 -2.23 6.98 26.04
N SER A 244 -1.51 5.94 26.45
CA SER A 244 -0.55 5.24 25.60
C SER A 244 -1.12 3.87 25.27
N ILE A 245 -1.40 3.62 23.99
CA ILE A 245 -1.58 2.26 23.47
C ILE A 245 -0.24 1.53 23.66
N SER A 246 -0.11 0.81 24.78
CA SER A 246 1.00 -0.10 25.01
C SER A 246 0.51 -1.51 24.68
N THR A 247 0.90 -2.03 23.52
CA THR A 247 0.85 -3.45 23.21
C THR A 247 1.94 -4.15 24.00
N ARG A 248 1.75 -4.34 25.31
CA ARG A 248 2.63 -5.19 26.12
C ARG A 248 2.14 -6.63 26.03
N VAL A 249 2.82 -7.43 25.23
CA VAL A 249 2.73 -8.89 25.25
C VAL A 249 3.64 -9.35 26.38
N ASP A 250 3.08 -9.67 27.56
CA ASP A 250 3.86 -10.23 28.65
C ASP A 250 4.17 -11.70 28.36
N MET A 251 5.45 -11.99 28.11
CA MET A 251 6.00 -13.33 27.93
C MET A 251 6.15 -13.99 29.31
N LEU A 252 5.33 -15.00 29.60
CA LEU A 252 5.47 -15.83 30.80
C LEU A 252 6.77 -16.66 30.71
N ALA A 253 7.73 -16.40 31.59
CA ALA A 253 8.87 -17.29 31.83
C ALA A 253 8.56 -18.21 33.03
N PRO A 254 8.76 -19.53 32.94
CA PRO A 254 8.58 -20.42 34.09
C PRO A 254 9.85 -20.49 34.93
N SER A 255 9.62 -20.58 36.23
CA SER A 255 10.57 -20.84 37.30
C SER A 255 11.18 -22.24 37.22
N HIS A 256 12.50 -22.35 37.40
CA HIS A 256 13.15 -23.54 37.93
C HIS A 256 14.35 -23.16 38.81
N ALA A 257 14.37 -23.73 40.01
CA ALA A 257 15.47 -23.71 40.96
C ALA A 257 16.49 -24.82 40.61
N ASP A 258 17.79 -24.58 40.81
CA ASP A 258 18.63 -25.32 41.77
C ASP A 258 20.09 -24.83 41.81
N GLY A 259 20.65 -24.79 43.03
CA GLY A 259 22.03 -25.19 43.39
C GLY A 259 23.26 -24.29 43.08
N PRO A 260 24.33 -24.35 43.92
CA PRO A 260 25.32 -23.25 44.07
C PRO A 260 26.76 -23.53 43.56
N ASP A 261 27.47 -22.43 43.32
CA ASP A 261 28.91 -22.11 43.37
C ASP A 261 30.01 -23.19 43.24
N GLY A 262 30.91 -22.96 42.27
CA GLY A 262 32.30 -23.47 42.22
C GLY A 262 33.05 -23.05 40.92
N PRO A 263 34.30 -22.54 40.95
CA PRO A 263 34.87 -21.65 39.90
C PRO A 263 35.96 -22.28 38.99
N GLU A 264 36.65 -21.43 38.21
CA GLU A 264 37.79 -21.67 37.25
C GLU A 264 37.37 -21.97 35.80
N GLY A 265 37.99 -21.47 34.73
CA GLY A 265 39.11 -20.55 34.45
C GLY A 265 39.27 -20.51 32.92
N ALA A 266 39.30 -19.32 32.31
CA ALA A 266 40.39 -18.78 31.48
C ALA A 266 40.52 -19.24 30.00
N GLU A 267 40.96 -18.27 29.18
CA GLU A 267 41.57 -18.38 27.83
C GLU A 267 40.61 -18.47 26.61
N SER A 268 40.29 -17.38 25.90
CA SER A 268 41.10 -16.66 24.89
C SER A 268 41.83 -17.56 23.89
N THR A 269 41.37 -17.64 22.63
CA THR A 269 41.99 -17.03 21.42
C THR A 269 41.32 -17.58 20.14
N ARG A 270 40.99 -16.68 19.21
CA ARG A 270 40.65 -16.91 17.77
C ARG A 270 41.88 -17.45 16.99
N PRO A 271 41.86 -17.60 15.65
CA PRO A 271 40.83 -18.08 14.71
C PRO A 271 41.40 -19.15 13.73
N LEU A 272 40.52 -19.78 12.95
CA LEU A 272 40.66 -20.04 11.50
C LEU A 272 39.31 -20.51 10.95
#